data_AF-A0A024VKS3-F1
#
_entry.id   AF-A0A024VKS3-F1
#
_cell.length_a   1.000
_cell.length_b   1.000
_cell.length_c   1.000
_cell.angle_alpha   90.00
_cell.angle_beta   90.00
_cell.angle_gamma   90.00
#
_symmetry.space_group_name_H-M   'P 1'
#
loop_
_entity.id
_entity.type
_entity.pdbx_description
1 polymer ?
#
loop_
_entity_poly.entity_id
_entity_poly.type
_entity_poly.pdbx_seq_one_letter_code
_entity_poly.pdbx_strand_id
1 'polypeptide(L)'
;MVEQFSTLQTDIQSDAIPTCVCEKSIADKVEKACLRCTQNLGGIVAPSLGVLGGIAEGALSVWKPAALAAAKKLAAEAGAAAGLKAGNAHGMKVATHLLEQLDLKILGIDNFGSFFSKEYIIDIPKVVNIIATKRAGVCGASGNNLGKIICNNIDLKLGTLKPDGTNGPPVRLAVEQRLNYILEKATSSANAQAAKVAATKKAAIEAAQEKAIEAASTHMYTTIAYSILAILIIVLIMVIIYLILRYRRKKKMKKKLQYIKLLEE
;
A
#
# COMPACT_ATOMS: atom_id res chain seq x y z
N MET A 1 72.86 5.26 22.04
CA MET A 1 72.21 4.71 23.25
C MET A 1 71.33 3.57 22.74
N VAL A 2 71.77 2.32 22.57
CA VAL A 2 72.48 1.38 23.45
C VAL A 2 71.92 1.39 24.86
N GLU A 3 71.03 0.43 25.13
CA GLU A 3 70.96 -0.45 26.32
C GLU A 3 70.27 -1.75 25.85
N GLN A 4 71.03 -2.75 25.43
CA GLN A 4 71.47 -3.92 26.20
C GLN A 4 70.36 -4.85 26.73
N PHE A 5 70.28 -5.99 26.04
CA PHE A 5 69.86 -7.28 26.55
C PHE A 5 70.57 -7.61 27.87
N SER A 6 69.80 -8.01 28.87
CA SER A 6 70.29 -8.82 30.00
C SER A 6 69.56 -10.17 29.97
N THR A 7 70.27 -11.18 29.49
CA THR A 7 69.96 -12.60 29.66
C THR A 7 70.00 -12.98 31.13
N LEU A 8 69.00 -13.72 31.64
CA LEU A 8 69.23 -14.65 32.74
C LEU A 8 68.23 -15.83 32.71
N GLN A 9 68.79 -16.99 32.38
CA GLN A 9 68.43 -18.36 32.76
C GLN A 9 66.98 -18.85 32.69
N THR A 10 66.80 -19.71 31.69
CA THR A 10 66.00 -20.93 31.65
C THR A 10 66.18 -21.82 32.88
N ASP A 11 65.18 -21.83 33.75
CA ASP A 11 64.78 -23.03 34.48
C ASP A 11 63.29 -22.90 34.83
N ILE A 12 62.42 -23.45 33.98
CA ILE A 12 61.01 -23.70 34.34
C ILE A 12 60.79 -25.18 34.06
N GLN A 13 60.65 -25.91 35.16
CA GLN A 13 60.39 -27.33 35.17
C GLN A 13 59.17 -27.70 34.32
N SER A 14 59.24 -28.88 33.72
CA SER A 14 58.28 -29.47 32.79
C SER A 14 56.87 -29.73 33.36
N ASP A 15 56.54 -29.19 34.53
CA ASP A 15 55.29 -29.49 35.27
C ASP A 15 54.42 -28.24 35.57
N ALA A 16 54.77 -27.06 35.04
CA ALA A 16 54.00 -25.83 35.23
C ALA A 16 53.31 -25.35 33.93
N ILE A 17 52.55 -26.23 33.27
CA ILE A 17 51.54 -25.83 32.28
C ILE A 17 50.22 -25.60 33.04
N PRO A 18 49.86 -24.37 33.46
CA PRO A 18 48.48 -24.08 33.80
C PRO A 18 47.71 -24.12 32.49
N THR A 19 46.80 -25.08 32.39
CA THR A 19 45.82 -25.19 31.31
C THR A 19 45.16 -23.83 31.10
N CYS A 20 45.40 -23.22 29.93
CA CYS A 20 44.81 -21.95 29.53
C CYS A 20 43.28 -22.04 29.65
N VAL A 21 42.71 -21.49 30.71
CA VAL A 21 41.29 -21.17 30.78
C VAL A 21 41.11 -19.93 29.90
N CYS A 22 40.82 -20.16 28.62
CA CYS A 22 40.33 -19.11 27.75
C CYS A 22 38.96 -18.65 28.28
N GLU A 23 38.95 -17.47 28.89
CA GLU A 23 37.74 -16.73 29.18
C GLU A 23 36.91 -16.58 27.88
N LYS A 24 35.61 -16.86 27.95
CA LYS A 24 34.71 -16.95 26.78
C LYS A 24 34.91 -15.78 25.83
N SER A 25 35.38 -16.09 24.63
CA SER A 25 35.51 -15.15 23.51
C SER A 25 34.20 -14.40 23.28
N ILE A 26 34.31 -13.14 22.85
CA ILE A 26 33.21 -12.27 22.48
C ILE A 26 32.30 -12.95 21.42
N ALA A 27 32.87 -13.85 20.61
CA ALA A 27 32.14 -14.70 19.66
C ALA A 27 31.13 -15.64 20.35
N ASP A 28 31.50 -16.27 21.48
CA ASP A 28 30.62 -17.17 22.26
C ASP A 28 29.42 -16.40 22.84
N LYS A 29 29.62 -15.12 23.22
CA LYS A 29 28.54 -14.24 23.69
C LYS A 29 27.61 -13.78 22.57
N VAL A 30 28.14 -13.47 21.38
CA VAL A 30 27.34 -13.10 20.20
C VAL A 30 26.50 -14.28 19.70
N GLU A 31 27.08 -15.48 19.68
CA GLU A 31 26.38 -16.69 19.27
C GLU A 31 25.23 -17.03 20.23
N LYS A 32 25.45 -16.86 21.54
CA LYS A 32 24.43 -17.08 22.56
C LYS A 32 23.32 -16.04 22.56
N ALA A 33 23.62 -14.78 22.24
CA ALA A 33 22.63 -13.73 22.06
C ALA A 33 21.78 -13.96 20.79
N CYS A 34 22.41 -14.40 19.69
CA CYS A 34 21.71 -14.76 18.45
C CYS A 34 20.78 -15.97 18.64
N LEU A 35 21.24 -17.00 19.36
CA LEU A 35 20.43 -18.18 19.72
C LEU A 35 19.21 -17.84 20.61
N ARG A 36 19.28 -16.79 21.41
CA ARG A 36 18.14 -16.34 22.22
C ARG A 36 17.10 -15.55 21.42
N CYS A 37 17.52 -14.80 20.39
CA CYS A 37 16.58 -14.14 19.47
C CYS A 37 15.80 -15.14 18.62
N THR A 38 16.39 -16.28 18.26
CA THR A 38 15.70 -17.35 17.51
C THR A 38 14.79 -18.21 18.38
N GLN A 39 15.11 -18.43 19.66
CA GLN A 39 14.24 -19.20 20.56
C GLN A 39 12.97 -18.46 20.99
N ASN A 40 13.00 -17.13 21.10
CA ASN A 40 11.86 -16.34 21.62
C ASN A 40 10.81 -15.94 20.56
N LEU A 41 11.06 -16.25 19.27
CA LEU A 41 10.13 -16.01 18.15
C LEU A 41 9.35 -17.27 17.72
N GLY A 42 9.32 -18.29 18.57
CA GLY A 42 8.59 -19.55 18.35
C GLY A 42 9.57 -20.71 18.29
N GLY A 43 9.59 -21.50 19.37
CA GLY A 43 10.54 -22.58 19.58
C GLY A 43 10.54 -23.64 18.48
N ILE A 44 11.42 -23.47 17.49
CA ILE A 44 11.86 -24.53 16.61
C ILE A 44 13.32 -24.81 16.99
N VAL A 45 13.50 -25.86 17.79
CA VAL A 45 14.81 -26.47 18.06
C VAL A 45 15.44 -26.80 16.73
N ALA A 46 16.58 -26.18 16.40
CA ALA A 46 17.26 -26.33 15.12
C ALA A 46 17.58 -27.81 14.80
N PRO A 47 17.01 -28.39 13.73
CA PRO A 47 17.60 -29.54 13.07
C PRO A 47 18.31 -29.03 11.82
N SER A 48 19.58 -29.43 11.66
CA SER A 48 20.33 -29.52 10.40
C SER A 48 19.94 -28.61 9.21
N LEU A 49 20.94 -27.88 8.69
CA LEU A 49 20.94 -26.98 7.53
C LEU A 49 20.21 -27.46 6.23
N GLY A 50 19.72 -28.70 6.15
CA GLY A 50 18.90 -29.21 5.05
C GLY A 50 17.38 -29.07 5.24
N VAL A 51 16.88 -28.77 6.45
CA VAL A 51 15.42 -28.69 6.75
C VAL A 51 14.93 -27.25 6.92
N LEU A 52 15.84 -26.28 7.06
CA LEU A 52 15.53 -24.85 7.08
C LEU A 52 15.01 -24.32 5.73
N GLY A 53 15.24 -25.03 4.62
CA GLY A 53 14.56 -24.73 3.35
C GLY A 53 13.05 -25.00 3.48
N GLY A 54 12.66 -26.23 3.80
CA GLY A 54 11.26 -26.66 3.75
C GLY A 54 10.33 -26.12 4.85
N ILE A 55 10.81 -25.96 6.10
CA ILE A 55 9.93 -25.50 7.21
C ILE A 55 9.84 -23.95 7.23
N ALA A 56 10.93 -23.25 6.88
CA ALA A 56 10.86 -21.81 6.70
C ALA A 56 10.02 -21.47 5.46
N GLU A 57 10.10 -22.23 4.36
CA GLU A 57 9.21 -22.07 3.21
C GLU A 57 7.74 -22.31 3.58
N GLY A 58 7.42 -23.30 4.41
CA GLY A 58 6.05 -23.58 4.88
C GLY A 58 5.44 -22.47 5.73
N ALA A 59 6.19 -21.95 6.72
CA ALA A 59 5.70 -20.85 7.57
C ALA A 59 5.69 -19.50 6.84
N LEU A 60 6.70 -19.22 6.00
CA LEU A 60 6.80 -18.01 5.20
C LEU A 60 5.75 -17.98 4.07
N SER A 61 5.42 -19.14 3.49
CA SER A 61 4.39 -19.26 2.44
C SER A 61 2.96 -19.10 2.96
N VAL A 62 2.71 -19.25 4.26
CA VAL A 62 1.40 -18.95 4.88
C VAL A 62 1.32 -17.49 5.35
N TRP A 63 2.41 -16.93 5.88
CA TRP A 63 2.45 -15.52 6.31
C TRP A 63 2.39 -14.52 5.16
N LYS A 64 3.08 -14.79 4.04
CA LYS A 64 3.06 -13.93 2.84
C LYS A 64 1.65 -13.68 2.27
N PRO A 65 0.80 -14.70 2.02
CA PRO A 65 -0.55 -14.48 1.51
C PRO A 65 -1.45 -13.82 2.56
N ALA A 66 -1.28 -14.13 3.85
CA ALA A 66 -2.04 -13.48 4.92
C ALA A 66 -1.73 -11.97 5.00
N ALA A 67 -0.45 -11.59 4.95
CA ALA A 67 -0.03 -10.19 4.94
C ALA A 67 -0.51 -9.44 3.69
N LEU A 68 -0.44 -10.07 2.51
CA LEU A 68 -0.96 -9.50 1.26
C LEU A 68 -2.50 -9.38 1.28
N ALA A 69 -3.20 -10.34 1.85
CA ALA A 69 -4.66 -10.26 2.02
C ALA A 69 -5.06 -9.12 2.95
N ALA A 70 -4.36 -8.94 4.07
CA ALA A 70 -4.57 -7.82 4.98
C ALA A 70 -4.28 -6.47 4.30
N ALA A 71 -3.19 -6.37 3.54
CA ALA A 71 -2.85 -5.18 2.78
C ALA A 71 -3.91 -4.81 1.73
N LYS A 72 -4.40 -5.80 0.97
CA LYS A 72 -5.49 -5.61 -0.02
C LYS A 72 -6.80 -5.18 0.65
N LYS A 73 -7.10 -5.71 1.84
CA LYS A 73 -8.28 -5.31 2.61
C LYS A 73 -8.18 -3.85 3.04
N LEU A 74 -7.05 -3.43 3.61
CA LEU A 74 -6.80 -2.03 3.98
C LEU A 74 -6.87 -1.09 2.77
N ALA A 75 -6.31 -1.50 1.63
CA ALA A 75 -6.39 -0.74 0.38
C ALA A 75 -7.84 -0.59 -0.13
N ALA A 76 -8.65 -1.64 0.00
CA ALA A 76 -10.07 -1.61 -0.35
C ALA A 76 -10.87 -0.70 0.59
N GLU A 77 -10.60 -0.76 1.90
CA GLU A 77 -11.25 0.11 2.91
C GLU A 77 -10.90 1.60 2.68
N ALA A 78 -9.62 1.90 2.43
CA ALA A 78 -9.17 3.24 2.10
C ALA A 78 -9.77 3.75 0.77
N GLY A 79 -9.85 2.87 -0.23
CA GLY A 79 -10.51 3.14 -1.50
C GLY A 79 -11.99 3.43 -1.32
N ALA A 80 -12.71 2.62 -0.56
CA ALA A 80 -14.13 2.80 -0.28
C ALA A 80 -14.41 4.10 0.47
N ALA A 81 -13.61 4.44 1.49
CA ALA A 81 -13.76 5.69 2.24
C ALA A 81 -13.53 6.93 1.35
N ALA A 82 -12.50 6.91 0.49
CA ALA A 82 -12.25 7.96 -0.48
C ALA A 82 -13.35 8.04 -1.55
N GLY A 83 -13.82 6.87 -2.00
CA GLY A 83 -14.92 6.72 -2.95
C GLY A 83 -16.21 7.34 -2.44
N LEU A 84 -16.62 7.02 -1.22
CA LEU A 84 -17.85 7.55 -0.61
C LEU A 84 -17.80 9.08 -0.48
N LYS A 85 -16.68 9.64 -0.01
CA LYS A 85 -16.50 11.10 0.06
C LYS A 85 -16.63 11.78 -1.31
N ALA A 86 -15.98 11.22 -2.33
CA ALA A 86 -16.01 11.77 -3.68
C ALA A 86 -17.37 11.58 -4.36
N GLY A 87 -18.01 10.43 -4.16
CA GLY A 87 -19.35 10.11 -4.64
C GLY A 87 -20.38 11.07 -4.09
N ASN A 88 -20.38 11.29 -2.77
CA ASN A 88 -21.31 12.21 -2.11
C ASN A 88 -21.14 13.65 -2.59
N ALA A 89 -19.89 14.12 -2.71
CA ALA A 89 -19.61 15.45 -3.25
C ALA A 89 -20.08 15.60 -4.72
N HIS A 90 -19.96 14.54 -5.52
CA HIS A 90 -20.41 14.54 -6.91
C HIS A 90 -21.93 14.48 -7.03
N GLY A 91 -22.58 13.59 -6.26
CA GLY A 91 -24.04 13.51 -6.16
C GLY A 91 -24.67 14.83 -5.75
N MET A 92 -24.05 15.53 -4.80
CA MET A 92 -24.50 16.86 -4.38
C MET A 92 -24.43 17.87 -5.54
N LYS A 93 -23.31 17.92 -6.27
CA LYS A 93 -23.15 18.79 -7.45
C LYS A 93 -24.19 18.50 -8.53
N VAL A 94 -24.50 17.23 -8.78
CA VAL A 94 -25.51 16.83 -9.76
C VAL A 94 -26.91 17.22 -9.29
N ALA A 95 -27.24 16.97 -8.02
CA ALA A 95 -28.53 17.35 -7.47
C ALA A 95 -28.74 18.86 -7.51
N THR A 96 -27.75 19.67 -7.11
CA THR A 96 -27.82 21.13 -7.18
C THR A 96 -27.97 21.62 -8.62
N HIS A 97 -27.21 21.06 -9.55
CA HIS A 97 -27.29 21.45 -10.96
C HIS A 97 -28.68 21.14 -11.57
N LEU A 98 -29.25 19.97 -11.26
CA LEU A 98 -30.59 19.62 -11.73
C LEU A 98 -31.69 20.46 -11.09
N LEU A 99 -31.52 20.88 -9.83
CA LEU A 99 -32.43 21.81 -9.17
C LEU A 99 -32.35 23.22 -9.78
N GLU A 100 -31.16 23.68 -10.17
CA GLU A 100 -30.98 24.95 -10.88
C GLU A 100 -31.72 24.96 -12.23
N GLN A 101 -31.76 23.82 -12.94
CA GLN A 101 -32.50 23.69 -14.20
C GLN A 101 -34.02 23.87 -14.04
N LEU A 102 -34.56 23.65 -12.84
CA LEU A 102 -35.97 23.93 -12.54
C LEU A 102 -36.27 25.42 -12.42
N ASP A 103 -35.23 26.26 -12.33
CA ASP A 103 -35.33 27.72 -12.32
C ASP A 103 -36.28 28.24 -11.23
N LEU A 104 -36.15 27.65 -10.03
CA LEU A 104 -36.97 27.98 -8.86
C LEU A 104 -36.74 29.41 -8.34
N LYS A 105 -35.80 30.15 -8.93
CA LYS A 105 -35.59 31.59 -8.67
C LYS A 105 -36.84 32.40 -8.94
N ILE A 106 -37.64 32.00 -9.94
CA ILE A 106 -38.94 32.62 -10.26
C ILE A 106 -39.92 32.51 -9.07
N LEU A 107 -39.78 31.45 -8.25
CA LEU A 107 -40.57 31.24 -7.04
C LEU A 107 -39.97 31.92 -5.79
N GLY A 108 -38.91 32.71 -5.96
CA GLY A 108 -38.15 33.32 -4.87
C GLY A 108 -37.34 32.30 -4.05
N ILE A 109 -36.90 31.22 -4.69
CA ILE A 109 -36.03 30.20 -4.09
C ILE A 109 -34.66 30.32 -4.76
N ASP A 110 -33.73 30.94 -4.03
CA ASP A 110 -32.35 31.21 -4.45
C ASP A 110 -31.34 30.24 -3.83
N ASN A 111 -31.67 29.63 -2.68
CA ASN A 111 -30.80 28.69 -1.99
C ASN A 111 -31.45 27.31 -1.79
N PHE A 112 -30.82 26.27 -2.37
CA PHE A 112 -31.26 24.88 -2.25
C PHE A 112 -30.64 24.13 -1.06
N GLY A 113 -29.74 24.74 -0.30
CA GLY A 113 -29.06 24.06 0.83
C GLY A 113 -30.03 23.46 1.85
N SER A 114 -31.18 24.12 2.07
CA SER A 114 -32.21 23.66 3.02
C SER A 114 -33.03 22.45 2.56
N PHE A 115 -32.85 22.02 1.31
CA PHE A 115 -33.57 20.91 0.68
C PHE A 115 -32.91 19.56 0.96
N PHE A 116 -31.63 19.57 1.32
CA PHE A 116 -30.88 18.35 1.58
C PHE A 116 -30.95 17.99 3.06
N SER A 117 -31.41 16.79 3.40
CA SER A 117 -31.40 16.27 4.77
C SER A 117 -29.99 15.86 5.19
N LYS A 118 -29.30 15.15 4.28
CA LYS A 118 -27.95 14.64 4.50
C LYS A 118 -27.29 14.40 3.15
N GLU A 119 -26.05 14.86 3.00
CA GLU A 119 -25.27 14.69 1.76
C GLU A 119 -26.06 15.21 0.55
N TYR A 120 -26.48 14.35 -0.38
CA TYR A 120 -27.27 14.70 -1.56
C TYR A 120 -28.73 14.23 -1.47
N ILE A 121 -29.15 13.68 -0.32
CA ILE A 121 -30.51 13.18 -0.10
C ILE A 121 -31.44 14.37 0.12
N ILE A 122 -32.48 14.45 -0.72
CA ILE A 122 -33.47 15.51 -0.70
C ILE A 122 -34.61 15.14 0.26
N ASP A 123 -35.02 16.08 1.12
CA ASP A 123 -36.23 15.98 1.93
C ASP A 123 -37.47 16.22 1.05
N ILE A 124 -37.84 15.22 0.26
CA ILE A 124 -38.92 15.33 -0.72
C ILE A 124 -40.20 15.93 -0.13
N PRO A 125 -40.79 15.46 1.00
CA PRO A 125 -42.04 16.02 1.49
C PRO A 125 -41.92 17.49 1.90
N LYS A 126 -40.80 17.88 2.53
CA LYS A 126 -40.54 19.28 2.89
C LYS A 126 -40.41 20.17 1.66
N VAL A 127 -39.64 19.72 0.68
CA VAL A 127 -39.38 20.47 -0.56
C VAL A 127 -40.64 20.59 -1.42
N VAL A 128 -41.43 19.51 -1.52
CA VAL A 128 -42.74 19.53 -2.20
C VAL A 128 -43.65 20.58 -1.58
N ASN A 129 -43.74 20.64 -0.24
CA ASN A 129 -44.55 21.65 0.44
C ASN A 129 -44.06 23.07 0.13
N ILE A 130 -42.74 23.31 0.22
CA ILE A 130 -42.15 24.64 -0.05
C ILE A 130 -42.47 25.09 -1.49
N ILE A 131 -42.23 24.23 -2.47
CA ILE A 131 -42.45 24.54 -3.90
C ILE A 131 -43.95 24.74 -4.17
N ALA A 132 -44.81 23.86 -3.64
CA ALA A 132 -46.25 23.96 -3.85
C ALA A 132 -46.83 25.25 -3.25
N THR A 133 -46.42 25.63 -2.04
CA THR A 133 -46.89 26.86 -1.38
C THR A 133 -46.40 28.12 -2.10
N LYS A 134 -45.11 28.16 -2.49
CA LYS A 134 -44.56 29.31 -3.23
C LYS A 134 -45.21 29.45 -4.60
N ARG A 135 -45.41 28.34 -5.31
CA ARG A 135 -46.14 28.32 -6.58
C ARG A 135 -47.59 28.80 -6.40
N ALA A 136 -48.29 28.34 -5.37
CA ALA A 136 -49.65 28.79 -5.09
C ALA A 136 -49.71 30.31 -4.82
N GLY A 137 -48.71 30.88 -4.14
CA GLY A 137 -48.60 32.32 -3.94
C GLY A 137 -48.37 33.10 -5.24
N VAL A 138 -47.48 32.62 -6.11
CA VAL A 138 -47.15 33.29 -7.39
C VAL A 138 -48.29 33.14 -8.41
N CYS A 139 -48.88 31.95 -8.50
CA CYS A 139 -49.86 31.59 -9.53
C CYS A 139 -51.32 31.71 -9.10
N GLY A 140 -51.60 31.76 -7.81
CA GLY A 140 -52.95 31.97 -7.28
C GLY A 140 -53.37 33.45 -7.24
N ALA A 141 -52.42 34.38 -7.29
CA ALA A 141 -52.68 35.81 -7.15
C ALA A 141 -52.80 36.58 -8.49
N SER A 142 -52.48 35.96 -9.63
CA SER A 142 -52.25 36.69 -10.89
C SER A 142 -53.39 36.51 -11.90
N GLY A 143 -54.26 37.52 -12.01
CA GLY A 143 -55.32 37.61 -13.04
C GLY A 143 -54.88 38.21 -14.38
N ASN A 144 -53.58 38.53 -14.55
CA ASN A 144 -53.02 39.16 -15.75
C ASN A 144 -52.28 38.16 -16.67
N ASN A 145 -52.18 38.50 -17.96
CA ASN A 145 -51.53 37.63 -18.97
C ASN A 145 -50.07 37.29 -18.63
N LEU A 146 -49.33 38.23 -18.03
CA LEU A 146 -47.93 38.02 -17.65
C LEU A 146 -47.78 36.95 -16.57
N GLY A 147 -48.63 36.96 -15.55
CA GLY A 147 -48.67 35.93 -14.51
C GLY A 147 -49.01 34.56 -15.08
N LYS A 148 -49.93 34.49 -16.04
CA LYS A 148 -50.27 33.24 -16.74
C LYS A 148 -49.08 32.66 -17.51
N ILE A 149 -48.30 33.49 -18.21
CA ILE A 149 -47.09 33.05 -18.94
C ILE A 149 -46.03 32.52 -17.97
N ILE A 150 -45.79 33.23 -16.87
CA ILE A 150 -44.82 32.83 -15.84
C ILE A 150 -45.24 31.49 -15.21
N CYS A 151 -46.52 31.33 -14.88
CA CYS A 151 -47.05 30.10 -14.30
C CYS A 151 -47.01 28.93 -15.28
N ASN A 152 -47.34 29.14 -16.56
CA ASN A 152 -47.19 28.10 -17.57
C ASN A 152 -45.73 27.65 -17.73
N ASN A 153 -44.76 28.56 -17.64
CA ASN A 153 -43.34 28.21 -17.72
C ASN A 153 -42.89 27.39 -16.49
N ILE A 154 -43.31 27.80 -15.28
CA ILE A 154 -43.08 27.01 -14.06
C ILE A 154 -43.73 25.62 -14.20
N ASP A 155 -44.94 25.57 -14.74
CA ASP A 155 -45.71 24.34 -14.87
C ASP A 155 -45.10 23.36 -15.87
N LEU A 156 -44.53 23.87 -16.97
CA LEU A 156 -43.75 23.08 -17.91
C LEU A 156 -42.48 22.52 -17.25
N LYS A 157 -41.78 23.32 -16.45
CA LYS A 157 -40.55 22.89 -15.75
C LYS A 157 -40.83 21.89 -14.63
N LEU A 158 -41.94 22.04 -13.92
CA LEU A 158 -42.39 21.13 -12.87
C LEU A 158 -43.10 19.88 -13.42
N GLY A 159 -43.53 19.90 -14.69
CA GLY A 159 -44.24 18.79 -15.35
C GLY A 159 -45.74 18.76 -15.08
N THR A 160 -46.32 19.83 -14.54
CA THR A 160 -47.77 19.98 -14.34
C THR A 160 -48.49 20.46 -15.61
N LEU A 161 -47.74 20.98 -16.58
CA LEU A 161 -48.18 21.23 -17.94
C LEU A 161 -47.23 20.49 -18.88
N LYS A 162 -47.76 19.77 -19.86
CA LYS A 162 -46.94 19.07 -20.85
C LYS A 162 -46.66 19.98 -22.05
N PRO A 163 -45.62 19.69 -22.86
CA PRO A 163 -45.31 20.46 -24.07
C PRO A 163 -46.45 20.48 -25.10
N ASP A 164 -47.34 19.47 -25.06
CA ASP A 164 -48.54 19.36 -25.91
C ASP A 164 -49.72 20.25 -25.44
N GLY A 165 -49.54 21.01 -24.35
CA GLY A 165 -50.57 21.85 -23.77
C GLY A 165 -51.60 21.11 -22.91
N THR A 166 -51.46 19.79 -22.74
CA THR A 166 -52.33 19.02 -21.85
C THR A 166 -51.87 19.13 -20.39
N ASN A 167 -52.83 19.04 -19.48
CA ASN A 167 -52.55 19.06 -18.05
C ASN A 167 -51.76 17.80 -17.66
N GLY A 168 -50.66 18.01 -16.94
CA GLY A 168 -49.89 16.99 -16.27
C GLY A 168 -50.50 16.59 -14.92
N PRO A 169 -49.75 15.83 -14.10
CA PRO A 169 -50.16 15.49 -12.75
C PRO A 169 -50.38 16.73 -11.88
N PRO A 170 -51.17 16.62 -10.79
CA PRO A 170 -51.26 17.66 -9.77
C PRO A 170 -49.89 18.12 -9.29
N VAL A 171 -49.75 19.40 -8.96
CA VAL A 171 -48.48 20.06 -8.57
C VAL A 171 -47.66 19.24 -7.58
N ARG A 172 -48.27 18.75 -6.51
CA ARG A 172 -47.55 17.98 -5.49
C ARG A 172 -46.93 16.71 -6.07
N LEU A 173 -47.69 15.98 -6.89
CA LEU A 173 -47.23 14.74 -7.52
C LEU A 173 -46.17 15.00 -8.59
N ALA A 174 -46.33 16.04 -9.41
CA ALA A 174 -45.36 16.39 -10.44
C ALA A 174 -44.01 16.82 -9.83
N VAL A 175 -44.04 17.64 -8.78
CA VAL A 175 -42.84 18.05 -8.03
C VAL A 175 -42.18 16.83 -7.38
N GLU A 176 -42.96 15.95 -6.76
CA GLU A 176 -42.45 14.72 -6.16
C GLU A 176 -41.77 13.80 -7.19
N GLN A 177 -42.39 13.58 -8.35
CA GLN A 177 -41.78 12.81 -9.44
C GLN A 177 -40.47 13.41 -9.91
N ARG A 178 -40.43 14.75 -10.06
CA ARG A 178 -39.22 15.45 -10.50
C ARG A 178 -38.11 15.36 -9.46
N LEU A 179 -38.42 15.52 -8.18
CA LEU A 179 -37.44 15.39 -7.10
C LEU A 179 -36.92 13.95 -6.96
N ASN A 180 -37.79 12.96 -7.12
CA ASN A 180 -37.38 11.54 -7.16
C ASN A 180 -36.42 11.28 -8.34
N TYR A 181 -36.73 11.79 -9.53
CA TYR A 181 -35.84 11.70 -10.69
C TYR A 181 -34.46 12.34 -10.42
N ILE A 182 -34.44 13.51 -9.80
CA ILE A 182 -33.19 14.19 -9.43
C ILE A 182 -32.40 13.36 -8.43
N LEU A 183 -33.07 12.82 -7.40
CA LEU A 183 -32.45 11.97 -6.40
C LEU A 183 -31.88 10.69 -7.01
N GLU A 184 -32.61 10.06 -7.94
CA GLU A 184 -32.15 8.86 -8.65
C GLU A 184 -30.91 9.16 -9.50
N LYS A 185 -30.93 10.25 -10.28
CA LYS A 185 -29.77 10.69 -11.08
C LYS A 185 -28.57 11.03 -10.21
N ALA A 186 -28.77 11.74 -9.11
CA ALA A 186 -27.73 12.07 -8.16
C ALA A 186 -27.14 10.81 -7.50
N THR A 187 -27.98 9.85 -7.11
CA THR A 187 -27.57 8.57 -6.52
C THR A 187 -26.77 7.73 -7.51
N SER A 188 -27.25 7.60 -8.74
CA SER A 188 -26.56 6.87 -9.80
C SER A 188 -25.18 7.48 -10.09
N SER A 189 -25.11 8.81 -10.20
CA SER A 189 -23.86 9.54 -10.42
C SER A 189 -22.90 9.44 -9.23
N ALA A 190 -23.41 9.54 -7.99
CA ALA A 190 -22.64 9.37 -6.78
C ALA A 190 -22.00 7.98 -6.70
N ASN A 191 -22.78 6.93 -6.97
CA ASN A 191 -22.31 5.55 -6.97
C ASN A 191 -21.25 5.30 -8.04
N ALA A 192 -21.47 5.80 -9.26
CA ALA A 192 -20.49 5.69 -10.35
C ALA A 192 -19.16 6.37 -10.00
N GLN A 193 -19.22 7.58 -9.43
CA GLN A 193 -18.02 8.31 -9.02
C GLN A 193 -17.33 7.64 -7.82
N ALA A 194 -18.11 7.13 -6.86
CA ALA A 194 -17.57 6.39 -5.72
C ALA A 194 -16.82 5.14 -6.17
N ALA A 195 -17.39 4.36 -7.09
CA ALA A 195 -16.75 3.18 -7.65
C ALA A 195 -15.46 3.54 -8.40
N LYS A 196 -15.48 4.60 -9.22
CA LYS A 196 -14.30 5.08 -9.95
C LYS A 196 -13.18 5.50 -9.01
N VAL A 197 -13.48 6.28 -7.98
CA VAL A 197 -12.48 6.74 -7.01
C VAL A 197 -11.98 5.59 -6.14
N ALA A 198 -12.84 4.66 -5.74
CA ALA A 198 -12.42 3.48 -4.98
C ALA A 198 -11.47 2.60 -5.78
N ALA A 199 -11.78 2.32 -7.06
CA ALA A 199 -10.94 1.53 -7.94
C ALA A 199 -9.56 2.19 -8.18
N THR A 200 -9.55 3.49 -8.49
CA THR A 200 -8.30 4.24 -8.72
C THR A 200 -7.43 4.33 -7.47
N LYS A 201 -8.02 4.55 -6.29
CA LYS A 201 -7.28 4.57 -5.03
C LYS A 201 -6.73 3.20 -4.65
N LYS A 202 -7.52 2.14 -4.80
CA LYS A 202 -7.06 0.77 -4.59
C LYS A 202 -5.87 0.43 -5.50
N ALA A 203 -5.99 0.70 -6.80
CA ALA A 203 -4.93 0.45 -7.77
C ALA A 203 -3.65 1.26 -7.46
N ALA A 204 -3.79 2.52 -7.03
CA ALA A 204 -2.64 3.34 -6.64
C ALA A 204 -1.92 2.79 -5.40
N ILE A 205 -2.67 2.28 -4.42
CA ILE A 205 -2.09 1.65 -3.22
C ILE A 205 -1.38 0.34 -3.58
N GLU A 206 -2.01 -0.51 -4.40
CA GLU A 206 -1.40 -1.76 -4.86
C GLU A 206 -0.11 -1.50 -5.66
N ALA A 207 -0.12 -0.55 -6.59
CA ALA A 207 1.08 -0.17 -7.36
C ALA A 207 2.20 0.44 -6.49
N ALA A 208 1.84 1.20 -5.46
CA ALA A 208 2.83 1.73 -4.51
C ALA A 208 3.45 0.62 -3.66
N GLN A 209 2.66 -0.38 -3.27
CA GLN A 209 3.15 -1.55 -2.53
C GLN A 209 4.06 -2.42 -3.40
N GLU A 210 3.70 -2.67 -4.65
CA GLU A 210 4.54 -3.41 -5.60
C GLU A 210 5.91 -2.74 -5.77
N LYS A 211 5.94 -1.43 -6.02
CA LYS A 211 7.20 -0.65 -6.10
C LYS A 211 8.02 -0.72 -4.82
N ALA A 212 7.37 -0.67 -3.66
CA ALA A 212 8.07 -0.79 -2.38
C ALA A 212 8.68 -2.18 -2.18
N ILE A 213 7.97 -3.24 -2.63
CA ILE A 213 8.46 -4.62 -2.60
C ILE A 213 9.63 -4.82 -3.57
N GLU A 214 9.56 -4.27 -4.79
CA GLU A 214 10.67 -4.28 -5.75
C GLU A 214 11.90 -3.54 -5.23
N ALA A 215 11.72 -2.35 -4.63
CA ALA A 215 12.82 -1.59 -4.03
C ALA A 215 13.47 -2.35 -2.85
N ALA A 216 12.67 -2.98 -1.99
CA ALA A 216 13.19 -3.78 -0.89
C ALA A 216 13.92 -5.04 -1.37
N SER A 217 13.36 -5.73 -2.38
CA SER A 217 13.95 -6.96 -2.90
C SER A 217 15.28 -6.71 -3.61
N THR A 218 15.36 -5.69 -4.46
CA THR A 218 16.60 -5.28 -5.15
C THR A 218 17.72 -4.94 -4.16
N HIS A 219 17.41 -4.26 -3.06
CA HIS A 219 18.37 -4.00 -1.99
C HIS A 219 18.90 -5.29 -1.33
N MET A 220 18.03 -6.29 -1.10
CA MET A 220 18.48 -7.58 -0.55
C MET A 220 19.31 -8.39 -1.56
N TYR A 221 18.92 -8.44 -2.83
CA TYR A 221 19.65 -9.15 -3.88
C TYR A 221 21.05 -8.58 -4.11
N THR A 222 21.19 -7.25 -4.14
CA THR A 222 22.52 -6.61 -4.27
C THR A 222 23.42 -6.99 -3.10
N THR A 223 22.91 -6.95 -1.88
CA THR A 223 23.66 -7.35 -0.67
C THR A 223 24.12 -8.81 -0.72
N ILE A 224 23.22 -9.73 -1.12
CA ILE A 224 23.54 -11.16 -1.27
C ILE A 224 24.57 -11.37 -2.39
N ALA A 225 24.41 -10.67 -3.53
CA ALA A 225 25.33 -10.77 -4.66
C ALA A 225 26.75 -10.34 -4.29
N TYR A 226 26.91 -9.25 -3.52
CA TYR A 226 28.23 -8.82 -3.02
C TYR A 226 28.85 -9.84 -2.07
N SER A 227 28.06 -10.48 -1.20
CA SER A 227 28.56 -11.54 -0.32
C SER A 227 29.07 -12.75 -1.12
N ILE A 228 28.35 -13.17 -2.16
CA ILE A 228 28.76 -14.29 -3.03
C ILE A 228 30.03 -13.93 -3.82
N LEU A 229 30.08 -12.71 -4.37
CA LEU A 229 31.26 -12.21 -5.10
C LEU A 229 32.50 -12.20 -4.20
N ALA A 230 32.37 -11.75 -2.95
CA ALA A 230 33.46 -11.75 -1.97
C ALA A 230 33.97 -13.16 -1.67
N ILE A 231 33.07 -14.14 -1.48
CA ILE A 231 33.44 -15.54 -1.28
C ILE A 231 34.17 -16.10 -2.50
N LEU A 232 33.70 -15.82 -3.72
CA LEU A 232 34.36 -16.27 -4.95
C LEU A 232 35.78 -15.71 -5.10
N ILE A 233 36.00 -14.44 -4.75
CA ILE A 233 37.34 -13.80 -4.78
C ILE A 233 38.29 -14.49 -3.80
N ILE A 234 37.84 -14.77 -2.57
CA ILE A 234 38.65 -15.46 -1.55
C ILE A 234 39.04 -16.87 -2.03
N VAL A 235 38.10 -17.62 -2.60
CA VAL A 235 38.36 -18.96 -3.15
C VAL A 235 39.37 -18.90 -4.31
N LEU A 236 39.25 -17.92 -5.21
CA LEU A 236 40.19 -17.71 -6.31
C LEU A 236 41.62 -17.44 -5.81
N ILE A 237 41.79 -16.58 -4.81
CA ILE A 237 43.10 -16.27 -4.22
C ILE A 237 43.72 -17.53 -3.60
N MET A 238 42.92 -18.32 -2.86
CA MET A 238 43.37 -19.59 -2.28
C MET A 238 43.86 -20.58 -3.36
N VAL A 239 43.14 -20.69 -4.49
CA VAL A 239 43.54 -21.54 -5.61
C VAL A 239 44.84 -21.06 -6.25
N ILE A 240 45.02 -19.75 -6.47
CA ILE A 240 46.24 -19.19 -7.06
C ILE A 240 47.45 -19.46 -6.15
N ILE A 241 47.33 -19.17 -4.84
CA ILE A 241 48.39 -19.43 -3.86
C ILE A 241 48.72 -20.93 -3.81
N TYR A 242 47.70 -21.78 -3.78
CA TYR A 242 47.85 -23.24 -3.82
C TYR A 242 48.62 -23.69 -5.07
N LEU A 243 48.27 -23.17 -6.25
CA LEU A 243 48.96 -23.50 -7.50
C LEU A 243 50.42 -23.03 -7.50
N ILE A 244 50.71 -21.83 -6.99
CA ILE A 244 52.09 -21.33 -6.83
C ILE A 244 52.89 -22.22 -5.89
N LEU A 245 52.34 -22.55 -4.72
CA LEU A 245 53.00 -23.42 -3.73
C LEU A 245 53.23 -24.83 -4.29
N ARG A 246 52.23 -25.40 -4.97
CA ARG A 246 52.33 -26.71 -5.63
C ARG A 246 53.38 -26.72 -6.72
N TYR A 247 53.45 -25.65 -7.52
CA TYR A 247 54.46 -25.48 -8.56
C TYR A 247 55.87 -25.39 -7.95
N ARG A 248 56.05 -24.59 -6.88
CA ARG A 248 57.34 -24.48 -6.16
C ARG A 248 57.78 -25.81 -5.56
N ARG A 249 56.87 -26.58 -4.94
CA ARG A 249 57.17 -27.93 -4.41
C ARG A 249 57.63 -28.87 -5.52
N LYS A 250 56.91 -28.94 -6.66
CA LYS A 250 57.32 -29.78 -7.80
C LYS A 250 58.68 -29.38 -8.37
N LYS A 251 58.95 -28.08 -8.51
CA LYS A 251 60.26 -27.59 -9.00
C LYS A 251 61.39 -27.95 -8.03
N LYS A 252 61.16 -27.85 -6.72
CA LYS A 252 62.14 -28.25 -5.69
C LYS A 252 62.46 -29.74 -5.76
N MET A 253 61.45 -30.60 -5.97
CA MET A 253 61.66 -32.05 -6.12
C MET A 253 62.44 -32.42 -7.39
N LYS A 254 62.14 -31.78 -8.52
CA LYS A 254 62.89 -31.99 -9.77
C LYS A 254 64.37 -31.62 -9.64
N LYS A 255 64.68 -30.51 -8.98
CA LYS A 255 66.07 -30.12 -8.69
C LYS A 255 66.79 -31.15 -7.82
N LYS A 256 66.13 -31.67 -6.78
CA LYS A 256 66.73 -32.70 -5.90
C LYS A 256 67.11 -33.99 -6.66
N LEU A 257 66.26 -34.44 -7.60
CA LEU A 257 66.56 -35.61 -8.43
C LEU A 257 67.78 -35.42 -9.35
N GLN A 258 68.01 -34.21 -9.84
CA GLN A 258 69.20 -33.91 -10.66
C GLN A 258 70.49 -33.93 -9.82
N TYR A 259 70.45 -33.41 -8.59
CA TYR A 259 71.61 -33.45 -7.69
C TYR A 259 71.98 -34.86 -7.24
N ILE A 260 71.00 -35.73 -6.99
CA ILE A 260 71.27 -37.13 -6.63
C ILE A 260 72.01 -37.84 -7.76
N LYS A 261 71.58 -37.65 -9.02
CA LYS A 261 72.23 -38.27 -10.19
C LYS A 261 73.67 -37.83 -10.41
N LEU A 262 74.02 -36.58 -10.08
CA LEU A 262 75.38 -36.05 -10.23
C LEU A 262 76.37 -36.54 -9.16
N LEU A 263 75.89 -37.13 -8.07
CA LEU A 263 76.72 -37.66 -6.98
C LEU A 263 77.02 -39.16 -7.12
N GLU A 264 76.40 -39.81 -8.10
CA GLU A 264 76.48 -41.26 -8.33
C GLU A 264 77.42 -41.61 -9.51
N GLU A 265 77.93 -40.59 -10.21
CA GLU A 265 79.10 -40.65 -11.11
C GLU A 265 80.37 -40.24 -10.37
#